data_AF-A0A067C8T4-F1
#
_entry.id   AF-A0A067C8T4-F1
#
_cell.length_a   1.000
_cell.length_b   1.000
_cell.length_c   1.000
_cell.angle_alpha   90.00
_cell.angle_beta   90.00
_cell.angle_gamma   90.00
#
_symmetry.space_group_name_H-M   'P 1'
#
loop_
_entity.id
_entity.type
_entity.pdbx_description
1 polymer ?
#
loop_
_entity_poly.entity_id
_entity_poly.type
_entity_poly.pdbx_seq_one_letter_code
_entity_poly.pdbx_strand_id
1 'polypeptide(L)'
;MTNPSTAALEAAYNLLHEPSMFAAIGALPHPAPILLTLAGMDEPLSWPLGATQAQQIAALYPTTKIIPNADIAIDTRYAQHYDDMLAAVYEGSVEGIVPSSNAEMVLSHLVVDDVGDAESFRLLPTADEVIRATTFGVVIVLLPSMHQGGALTFTYSGQSQTFDDKTPLVETAFAATYLSTTIASEAITSGRRVALVYRLYCVDGPVAPPTLEAATAAFQALAQSPIEGIQRLGKGIRSPSSHDALSFESWVSTWRW
;
A
#
# COMPACT_ATOMS: atom_id res chain seq x y z
N MET A 1 4.53 -9.82 40.42
CA MET A 1 5.64 -8.88 40.18
C MET A 1 6.32 -9.31 38.90
N THR A 2 6.09 -8.59 37.81
CA THR A 2 6.68 -8.88 36.49
C THR A 2 8.18 -8.60 36.57
N ASN A 3 9.02 -9.55 36.15
CA ASN A 3 10.46 -9.36 36.14
C ASN A 3 10.80 -8.17 35.22
N PRO A 4 11.56 -7.16 35.67
CA PRO A 4 11.88 -5.97 34.87
C PRO A 4 12.59 -6.30 33.54
N SER A 5 13.31 -7.42 33.48
CA SER A 5 13.93 -7.92 32.25
C SER A 5 12.94 -8.50 31.23
N THR A 6 11.79 -9.00 31.68
CA THR A 6 10.69 -9.48 30.82
C THR A 6 9.93 -8.30 30.25
N ALA A 7 9.58 -7.31 31.07
CA ALA A 7 8.88 -6.11 30.60
C ALA A 7 9.69 -5.30 29.57
N ALA A 8 11.02 -5.22 29.74
CA ALA A 8 11.88 -4.55 28.78
C ALA A 8 12.02 -5.33 27.45
N LEU A 9 11.99 -6.68 27.50
CA LEU A 9 11.99 -7.52 26.31
C LEU A 9 10.65 -7.44 25.57
N GLU A 10 9.53 -7.47 26.29
CA GLU A 10 8.19 -7.28 25.73
C GLU A 10 8.07 -5.88 25.11
N ALA A 11 8.62 -4.85 25.75
CA ALA A 11 8.68 -3.50 25.17
C ALA A 11 9.48 -3.48 23.86
N ALA A 12 10.64 -4.14 23.79
CA ALA A 12 11.43 -4.24 22.56
C ALA A 12 10.76 -5.09 21.48
N TYR A 13 10.06 -6.17 21.88
CA TYR A 13 9.29 -7.02 20.97
C TYR A 13 8.05 -6.28 20.44
N ASN A 14 7.41 -5.44 21.24
CA ASN A 14 6.34 -4.56 20.77
C ASN A 14 6.83 -3.50 19.77
N LEU A 15 8.14 -3.27 19.67
CA LEU A 15 8.74 -2.48 18.58
C LEU A 15 8.96 -3.32 17.31
N LEU A 16 8.96 -4.65 17.40
CA LEU A 16 8.94 -5.56 16.25
C LEU A 16 7.51 -5.72 15.76
N HIS A 17 7.08 -4.80 14.90
CA HIS A 17 6.09 -5.17 13.90
C HIS A 17 6.77 -6.05 12.85
N GLU A 18 6.05 -6.98 12.22
CA GLU A 18 6.58 -7.77 11.10
C GLU A 18 7.31 -6.85 10.12
N PRO A 19 8.46 -7.27 9.53
CA PRO A 19 9.20 -6.41 8.62
C PRO A 19 8.28 -5.97 7.49
N SER A 20 7.80 -4.73 7.59
CA SER A 20 6.95 -4.13 6.58
C SER A 20 7.77 -3.98 5.32
N MET A 21 7.21 -4.41 4.19
CA MET A 21 7.83 -4.10 2.92
C MET A 21 7.63 -2.60 2.65
N PHE A 22 8.66 -1.95 2.12
CA PHE A 22 8.56 -0.53 1.75
C PHE A 22 7.58 -0.30 0.59
N ALA A 23 7.27 -1.35 -0.16
CA ALA A 23 6.21 -1.43 -1.14
C ALA A 23 5.57 -2.84 -1.13
N ALA A 24 4.26 -2.91 -1.35
CA ALA A 24 3.51 -4.13 -1.62
C ALA A 24 3.00 -4.07 -3.05
N ILE A 25 3.14 -5.15 -3.82
CA ILE A 25 2.67 -5.23 -5.22
C ILE A 25 1.80 -6.47 -5.34
N GLY A 26 0.63 -6.33 -5.96
CA GLY A 26 -0.30 -7.43 -6.19
C GLY A 26 -1.13 -7.22 -7.45
N ALA A 27 -1.92 -8.24 -7.77
CA ALA A 27 -2.90 -8.19 -8.84
C ALA A 27 -4.15 -8.97 -8.45
N LEU A 28 -5.32 -8.41 -8.75
CA LEU A 28 -6.61 -9.05 -8.51
C LEU A 28 -7.08 -9.72 -9.80
N PRO A 29 -7.44 -11.03 -9.77
CA PRO A 29 -7.97 -11.71 -10.93
C PRO A 29 -9.40 -11.26 -11.22
N HIS A 30 -9.73 -11.02 -12.49
CA HIS A 30 -11.06 -10.59 -12.97
C HIS A 30 -11.48 -9.22 -12.41
N PRO A 31 -11.07 -8.09 -13.03
CA PRO A 31 -11.47 -6.77 -12.60
C PRO A 31 -12.99 -6.70 -12.51
N ALA A 32 -13.49 -6.28 -11.36
CA ALA A 32 -14.89 -5.93 -11.24
C ALA A 32 -15.18 -4.82 -12.28
N PRO A 33 -16.32 -4.84 -12.98
CA PRO A 33 -16.64 -3.78 -13.94
C PRO A 33 -16.74 -2.44 -13.19
N ILE A 34 -15.75 -1.56 -13.41
CA ILE A 34 -15.74 -0.22 -12.82
C ILE A 34 -16.33 0.76 -13.84
N LEU A 35 -17.41 1.44 -13.44
CA LEU A 35 -18.01 2.49 -14.24
C LEU A 35 -17.78 3.84 -13.56
N LEU A 36 -16.81 4.59 -14.09
CA LEU A 36 -16.49 5.94 -13.63
C LEU A 36 -17.07 6.96 -14.60
N THR A 37 -17.65 8.03 -14.08
CA THR A 37 -18.00 9.24 -14.84
C THR A 37 -17.14 10.40 -14.37
N LEU A 38 -16.78 11.28 -15.30
CA LEU A 38 -16.01 12.48 -15.00
C LEU A 38 -16.89 13.71 -15.16
N ALA A 39 -16.71 14.71 -14.30
CA ALA A 39 -17.35 16.00 -14.43
C ALA A 39 -17.03 16.61 -15.81
N GLY A 40 -18.08 16.99 -16.55
CA GLY A 40 -17.93 17.54 -17.91
C GLY A 40 -17.85 16.49 -19.03
N MET A 41 -17.95 15.20 -18.73
CA MET A 41 -18.15 14.14 -19.73
C MET A 41 -19.58 13.59 -19.68
N ASP A 42 -20.19 13.45 -20.85
CA ASP A 42 -21.58 12.94 -20.96
C ASP A 42 -21.67 11.41 -20.80
N GLU A 43 -20.59 10.70 -21.13
CA GLU A 43 -20.54 9.24 -21.11
C GLU A 43 -19.54 8.73 -20.06
N PRO A 44 -19.82 7.59 -19.40
CA PRO A 44 -18.85 6.93 -18.54
C PRO A 44 -17.56 6.53 -19.28
N LEU A 45 -16.46 6.48 -18.54
CA LEU A 45 -15.19 5.96 -19.03
C LEU A 45 -15.35 4.49 -19.44
N SER A 46 -14.80 4.17 -20.60
CA SER A 46 -14.73 2.81 -21.12
C SER A 46 -13.31 2.27 -20.96
N TRP A 47 -13.21 0.97 -20.71
CA TRP A 47 -11.95 0.28 -20.48
C TRP A 47 -11.69 -0.76 -21.58
N PRO A 48 -10.51 -0.79 -22.22
CA PRO A 48 -9.39 0.13 -22.03
C PRO A 48 -9.70 1.56 -22.53
N LEU A 49 -9.08 2.58 -21.93
CA LEU A 49 -9.37 3.98 -22.21
C LEU A 49 -9.02 4.36 -23.67
N GLY A 50 -10.07 4.59 -24.46
CA GLY A 50 -9.96 4.94 -25.88
C GLY A 50 -9.33 6.31 -26.15
N ALA A 51 -8.79 6.51 -27.35
CA ALA A 51 -8.14 7.77 -27.74
C ALA A 51 -9.09 8.98 -27.71
N THR A 52 -10.36 8.81 -28.10
CA THR A 52 -11.36 9.88 -28.06
C THR A 52 -11.62 10.36 -26.63
N GLN A 53 -11.85 9.44 -25.69
CA GLN A 53 -12.06 9.79 -24.28
C GLN A 53 -10.82 10.44 -23.68
N ALA A 54 -9.61 9.93 -24.00
CA ALA A 54 -8.38 10.56 -23.54
C ALA A 54 -8.21 12.01 -24.06
N GLN A 55 -8.59 12.29 -25.31
CA GLN A 55 -8.58 13.66 -25.86
C GLN A 55 -9.60 14.56 -25.17
N GLN A 56 -10.80 14.04 -24.86
CA GLN A 56 -11.80 14.78 -24.10
C GLN A 56 -11.30 15.12 -22.69
N ILE A 57 -10.69 14.16 -22.00
CA ILE A 57 -10.07 14.38 -20.68
C ILE A 57 -8.97 15.43 -20.77
N ALA A 58 -8.07 15.33 -21.76
CA ALA A 58 -7.01 16.32 -21.95
C ALA A 58 -7.56 17.72 -22.26
N ALA A 59 -8.71 17.84 -22.91
CA ALA A 59 -9.37 19.12 -23.13
C ALA A 59 -10.00 19.70 -21.86
N LEU A 60 -10.54 18.85 -20.98
CA LEU A 60 -11.09 19.26 -19.67
C LEU A 60 -9.98 19.63 -18.66
N TYR A 61 -8.84 18.95 -18.74
CA TYR A 61 -7.69 19.12 -17.86
C TYR A 61 -6.42 19.51 -18.67
N PRO A 62 -6.38 20.69 -19.32
CA PRO A 62 -5.31 21.01 -20.27
C PRO A 62 -3.93 21.22 -19.63
N THR A 63 -3.89 21.49 -18.32
CA THR A 63 -2.67 21.79 -17.59
C THR A 63 -2.17 20.62 -16.76
N THR A 64 -2.90 19.52 -16.71
CA THR A 64 -2.60 18.40 -15.81
C THR A 64 -3.15 17.09 -16.34
N LYS A 65 -2.49 15.99 -15.98
CA LYS A 65 -2.97 14.63 -16.25
C LYS A 65 -3.76 14.04 -15.08
N ILE A 66 -3.97 14.84 -14.06
CA ILE A 66 -4.56 14.48 -12.78
C ILE A 66 -5.98 15.00 -12.72
N ILE A 67 -6.94 14.11 -12.51
CA ILE A 67 -8.35 14.39 -12.33
C ILE A 67 -8.65 14.25 -10.83
N PRO A 68 -9.00 15.34 -10.12
CA PRO A 68 -9.22 15.29 -8.68
C PRO A 68 -10.44 14.43 -8.34
N ASN A 69 -10.46 13.82 -7.15
CA ASN A 69 -11.57 12.97 -6.70
C ASN A 69 -12.96 13.65 -6.79
N ALA A 70 -13.04 14.97 -6.62
CA ALA A 70 -14.28 15.73 -6.64
C ALA A 70 -14.95 15.72 -8.01
N ASP A 71 -14.18 15.46 -9.06
CA ASP A 71 -14.66 15.38 -10.44
C ASP A 71 -14.94 13.94 -10.88
N ILE A 72 -14.75 12.96 -9.99
CA ILE A 72 -14.93 11.53 -10.28
C ILE A 72 -16.18 11.06 -9.56
N ALA A 73 -17.13 10.50 -10.31
CA ALA A 73 -18.27 9.79 -9.74
C ALA A 73 -18.22 8.31 -10.12
N ILE A 74 -18.51 7.46 -9.14
CA ILE A 74 -18.66 6.02 -9.33
C ILE A 74 -20.16 5.76 -9.48
N ASP A 75 -20.54 5.04 -10.53
CA ASP A 75 -21.94 4.70 -10.75
C ASP A 75 -22.45 3.80 -9.62
N THR A 76 -23.54 4.20 -8.97
CA THR A 76 -24.10 3.49 -7.81
C THR A 76 -24.52 2.07 -8.10
N ARG A 77 -24.82 1.73 -9.36
CA ARG A 77 -25.13 0.35 -9.79
C ARG A 77 -23.93 -0.59 -9.67
N TYR A 78 -22.73 -0.04 -9.68
CA TYR A 78 -21.46 -0.78 -9.58
C TYR A 78 -20.72 -0.48 -8.26
N ALA A 79 -21.32 0.27 -7.33
CA ALA A 79 -20.69 0.63 -6.07
C ALA A 79 -20.22 -0.60 -5.28
N GLN A 80 -21.06 -1.63 -5.16
CA GLN A 80 -20.67 -2.86 -4.45
C GLN A 80 -19.46 -3.55 -5.09
N HIS A 81 -19.42 -3.63 -6.43
CA HIS A 81 -18.30 -4.23 -7.16
C HIS A 81 -17.00 -3.44 -6.98
N TYR A 82 -17.10 -2.12 -6.93
CA TYR A 82 -15.99 -1.25 -6.65
C TYR A 82 -15.52 -1.39 -5.18
N ASP A 83 -16.45 -1.49 -4.23
CA ASP A 83 -16.15 -1.70 -2.81
C ASP A 83 -15.48 -3.06 -2.57
N ASP A 84 -15.95 -4.13 -3.23
CA ASP A 84 -15.33 -5.46 -3.17
C ASP A 84 -13.89 -5.44 -3.72
N MET A 85 -13.69 -4.77 -4.85
CA MET A 85 -12.34 -4.57 -5.41
C MET A 85 -11.45 -3.79 -4.43
N LEU A 86 -11.96 -2.70 -3.86
CA LEU A 86 -11.21 -1.90 -2.89
C LEU A 86 -10.87 -2.69 -1.63
N ALA A 87 -11.77 -3.52 -1.12
CA ALA A 87 -11.52 -4.39 0.02
C ALA A 87 -10.37 -5.36 -0.26
N ALA A 88 -10.34 -5.98 -1.45
CA ALA A 88 -9.27 -6.88 -1.85
C ALA A 88 -7.92 -6.16 -2.09
N VAL A 89 -7.95 -4.97 -2.71
CA VAL A 89 -6.76 -4.12 -2.84
C VAL A 89 -6.24 -3.71 -1.46
N TYR A 90 -7.14 -3.33 -0.55
CA TYR A 90 -6.82 -2.94 0.81
C TYR A 90 -6.14 -4.10 1.54
N GLU A 91 -6.73 -5.29 1.54
CA GLU A 91 -6.21 -6.49 2.20
C GLU A 91 -4.78 -6.78 1.72
N GLY A 92 -4.57 -6.89 0.39
CA GLY A 92 -3.23 -7.13 -0.14
C GLY A 92 -2.24 -5.97 0.10
N SER A 93 -2.73 -4.74 0.22
CA SER A 93 -1.90 -3.58 0.58
C SER A 93 -1.43 -3.66 2.04
N VAL A 94 -2.35 -3.88 2.98
CA VAL A 94 -2.05 -3.89 4.41
C VAL A 94 -1.31 -5.15 4.86
N GLU A 95 -1.50 -6.29 4.20
CA GLU A 95 -0.68 -7.49 4.43
C GLU A 95 0.79 -7.25 4.08
N GLY A 96 1.08 -6.49 3.03
CA GLY A 96 2.46 -6.23 2.61
C GLY A 96 3.13 -5.07 3.34
N ILE A 97 2.42 -3.96 3.55
CA ILE A 97 2.98 -2.78 4.21
C ILE A 97 2.84 -2.83 5.74
N VAL A 98 1.92 -3.63 6.29
CA VAL A 98 1.70 -3.86 7.73
C VAL A 98 1.63 -2.55 8.54
N PRO A 99 0.52 -1.79 8.46
CA PRO A 99 0.37 -0.57 9.25
C PRO A 99 0.33 -0.89 10.75
N SER A 100 0.79 0.05 11.59
CA SER A 100 0.85 -0.17 13.05
C SER A 100 -0.53 -0.10 13.75
N SER A 101 -1.58 0.28 13.03
CA SER A 101 -2.96 0.37 13.51
C SER A 101 -3.93 0.17 12.35
N ASN A 102 -5.23 0.18 12.65
CA ASN A 102 -6.26 0.12 11.63
C ASN A 102 -6.06 1.28 10.63
N ALA A 103 -6.04 0.92 9.34
CA ALA A 103 -5.86 1.85 8.24
C ALA A 103 -7.12 1.89 7.37
N GLU A 104 -7.31 3.00 6.67
CA GLU A 104 -8.34 3.17 5.66
C GLU A 104 -7.74 3.75 4.38
N MET A 105 -8.50 3.64 3.29
CA MET A 105 -8.16 4.18 1.98
C MET A 105 -9.18 5.22 1.55
N VAL A 106 -8.70 6.35 1.03
CA VAL A 106 -9.55 7.36 0.38
C VAL A 106 -8.98 7.76 -0.97
N LEU A 107 -9.84 7.86 -1.99
CA LEU A 107 -9.43 8.26 -3.33
C LEU A 107 -8.89 9.69 -3.31
N SER A 108 -7.67 9.89 -3.82
CA SER A 108 -7.10 11.21 -4.01
C SER A 108 -7.43 11.75 -5.40
N HIS A 109 -7.16 10.96 -6.45
CA HIS A 109 -7.34 11.37 -7.84
C HIS A 109 -7.20 10.19 -8.81
N LEU A 110 -7.55 10.43 -10.07
CA LEU A 110 -7.28 9.58 -11.23
C LEU A 110 -6.15 10.21 -12.05
N VAL A 111 -5.27 9.37 -12.61
CA VAL A 111 -4.16 9.77 -13.48
C VAL A 111 -4.38 9.19 -14.87
N VAL A 112 -4.22 10.00 -15.91
CA VAL A 112 -4.13 9.55 -17.32
C VAL A 112 -2.75 9.91 -17.85
N ASP A 113 -1.79 9.00 -17.71
CA ASP A 113 -0.38 9.24 -18.01
C ASP A 113 0.05 8.62 -19.34
N ASP A 114 0.50 9.45 -20.27
CA ASP A 114 1.04 9.08 -21.58
C ASP A 114 2.54 9.41 -21.74
N VAL A 115 3.23 9.80 -20.66
CA VAL A 115 4.66 10.14 -20.69
C VAL A 115 5.49 9.27 -19.75
N GLY A 116 4.94 8.81 -18.63
CA GLY A 116 5.69 8.14 -17.58
C GLY A 116 6.11 9.11 -16.47
N ASP A 117 5.18 9.96 -16.03
CA ASP A 117 5.46 10.96 -14.98
C ASP A 117 5.19 10.38 -13.58
N ALA A 118 6.26 10.16 -12.82
CA ALA A 118 6.14 9.65 -11.45
C ALA A 118 5.48 10.66 -10.50
N GLU A 119 5.59 11.96 -10.78
CA GLU A 119 5.02 13.01 -9.92
C GLU A 119 3.48 12.98 -9.94
N SER A 120 2.90 12.43 -11.00
CA SER A 120 1.46 12.21 -11.11
C SER A 120 0.90 11.24 -10.07
N PHE A 121 1.74 10.44 -9.38
CA PHE A 121 1.29 9.56 -8.27
C PHE A 121 1.37 10.20 -6.88
N ARG A 122 1.83 11.46 -6.78
CA ARG A 122 1.86 12.17 -5.50
C ARG A 122 0.45 12.53 -5.08
N LEU A 123 0.16 12.30 -3.80
CA LEU A 123 -1.14 12.64 -3.24
C LEU A 123 -1.43 14.13 -3.37
N LEU A 124 -2.63 14.46 -3.85
CA LEU A 124 -3.12 15.83 -3.79
C LEU A 124 -3.33 16.25 -2.32
N PRO A 125 -3.23 17.57 -2.01
CA PRO A 125 -3.60 18.09 -0.72
C PRO A 125 -5.03 17.71 -0.35
N THR A 126 -5.24 17.36 0.92
CA THR A 126 -6.58 17.17 1.48
C THR A 126 -6.88 18.25 2.51
N ALA A 127 -8.13 18.72 2.55
CA ALA A 127 -8.60 19.66 3.56
C ALA A 127 -8.91 18.98 4.90
N ASP A 128 -9.05 17.65 4.91
CA ASP A 128 -9.25 16.88 6.13
C ASP A 128 -7.94 16.81 6.92
N GLU A 129 -7.93 17.52 8.04
CA GLU A 129 -6.74 17.68 8.87
C GLU A 129 -6.32 16.38 9.56
N VAL A 130 -7.29 15.54 9.92
CA VAL A 130 -7.06 14.24 10.57
C VAL A 130 -6.43 13.30 9.56
N ILE A 131 -7.07 13.12 8.41
CA ILE A 131 -6.55 12.28 7.32
C ILE A 131 -5.15 12.75 6.91
N ARG A 132 -4.94 14.07 6.79
CA ARG A 132 -3.62 14.62 6.45
C ARG A 132 -2.55 14.26 7.49
N ALA A 133 -2.88 14.37 8.78
CA ALA A 133 -1.96 14.09 9.87
C ALA A 133 -1.69 12.60 10.08
N THR A 134 -2.63 11.72 9.70
CA THR A 134 -2.51 10.27 9.89
C THR A 134 -2.18 9.51 8.60
N THR A 135 -1.93 10.22 7.49
CA THR A 135 -1.48 9.57 6.26
C THR A 135 -0.08 9.03 6.41
N PHE A 136 0.11 7.77 6.02
CA PHE A 136 1.42 7.13 6.01
C PHE A 136 1.83 6.58 4.64
N GLY A 137 0.88 6.45 3.69
CA GLY A 137 1.17 5.84 2.40
C GLY A 137 0.24 6.20 1.25
N VAL A 138 0.52 5.56 0.11
CA VAL A 138 -0.22 5.69 -1.16
C VAL A 138 -0.53 4.29 -1.67
N VAL A 139 -1.70 4.09 -2.25
CA VAL A 139 -2.00 2.95 -3.12
C VAL A 139 -2.23 3.44 -4.53
N ILE A 140 -1.63 2.77 -5.49
CA ILE A 140 -1.80 2.97 -6.93
C ILE A 140 -2.53 1.74 -7.45
N VAL A 141 -3.70 1.93 -8.03
CA VAL A 141 -4.49 0.87 -8.68
C VAL A 141 -4.48 1.15 -10.18
N LEU A 142 -3.90 0.24 -10.96
CA LEU A 142 -3.88 0.36 -12.41
C LEU A 142 -5.23 -0.09 -12.98
N LEU A 143 -5.84 0.78 -13.77
CA LEU A 143 -7.06 0.48 -14.50
C LEU A 143 -6.70 -0.11 -15.87
N PRO A 144 -7.56 -0.96 -16.46
CA PRO A 144 -7.27 -1.57 -17.75
C PRO A 144 -6.95 -0.50 -18.79
N SER A 145 -5.71 -0.51 -19.27
CA SER A 145 -5.19 0.49 -20.20
C SER A 145 -4.14 -0.13 -21.11
N MET A 146 -3.83 0.54 -22.22
CA MET A 146 -2.92 0.03 -23.24
C MET A 146 -1.75 0.99 -23.37
N HIS A 147 -0.55 0.54 -22.98
CA HIS A 147 0.68 1.30 -23.13
C HIS A 147 1.91 0.41 -23.32
N GLN A 148 3.02 1.03 -23.75
CA GLN A 148 4.35 0.44 -23.78
C GLN A 148 5.30 1.27 -22.93
N GLY A 149 6.14 0.61 -22.14
CA GLY A 149 6.97 1.27 -21.12
C GLY A 149 6.13 1.69 -19.90
N GLY A 150 6.68 2.60 -19.10
CA GLY A 150 6.00 3.08 -17.90
C GLY A 150 6.19 2.22 -16.65
N ALA A 151 7.13 1.28 -16.59
CA ALA A 151 7.35 0.50 -15.38
C ALA A 151 7.59 1.42 -14.17
N LEU A 152 6.91 1.16 -13.05
CA LEU A 152 7.11 1.88 -11.81
C LEU A 152 8.20 1.21 -10.99
N THR A 153 9.09 1.98 -10.38
CA THR A 153 10.10 1.47 -9.46
C THR A 153 9.96 2.17 -8.12
N PHE A 154 9.72 1.39 -7.08
CA PHE A 154 9.68 1.82 -5.70
C PHE A 154 11.06 1.63 -5.08
N THR A 155 11.60 2.67 -4.43
CA THR A 155 12.94 2.61 -3.82
C THR A 155 12.92 3.17 -2.40
N TYR A 156 13.47 2.40 -1.46
CA TYR A 156 13.67 2.82 -0.07
C TYR A 156 14.98 2.24 0.46
N SER A 157 15.82 3.08 1.08
CA SER A 157 17.07 2.68 1.71
C SER A 157 17.99 1.82 0.81
N GLY A 158 18.05 2.15 -0.49
CA GLY A 158 18.87 1.45 -1.48
C GLY A 158 18.31 0.10 -1.97
N GLN A 159 17.16 -0.33 -1.46
CA GLN A 159 16.39 -1.45 -1.99
C GLN A 159 15.38 -0.94 -3.02
N SER A 160 15.16 -1.70 -4.09
CA SER A 160 14.21 -1.34 -5.14
C SER A 160 13.32 -2.52 -5.51
N GLN A 161 12.06 -2.23 -5.81
CA GLN A 161 11.08 -3.17 -6.34
C GLN A 161 10.40 -2.57 -7.55
N THR A 162 10.35 -3.32 -8.65
CA THR A 162 9.74 -2.87 -9.90
C THR A 162 8.34 -3.45 -10.05
N PHE A 163 7.42 -2.58 -10.41
CA PHE A 163 6.05 -2.84 -10.78
C PHE A 163 5.91 -2.58 -12.28
N ASP A 164 6.11 -3.66 -13.04
CA ASP A 164 6.02 -3.68 -14.51
C ASP A 164 4.67 -4.29 -14.90
N ASP A 165 3.83 -3.51 -15.58
CA ASP A 165 2.49 -3.90 -16.00
C ASP A 165 2.53 -4.80 -17.25
N LYS A 166 3.20 -5.95 -17.12
CA LYS A 166 2.97 -7.10 -18.01
C LYS A 166 1.67 -7.82 -17.67
N THR A 167 0.90 -7.25 -16.75
CA THR A 167 -0.33 -7.81 -16.24
C THR A 167 -1.35 -7.86 -17.37
N PRO A 168 -2.00 -9.00 -17.60
CA PRO A 168 -3.06 -9.09 -18.59
C PRO A 168 -4.14 -8.04 -18.33
N LEU A 169 -4.79 -7.53 -19.39
CA LEU A 169 -5.96 -6.61 -19.28
C LEU A 169 -7.14 -7.16 -18.45
N VAL A 170 -7.04 -8.42 -18.02
CA VAL A 170 -8.01 -9.15 -17.21
C VAL A 170 -7.65 -9.20 -15.72
N GLU A 171 -6.64 -8.43 -15.30
CA GLU A 171 -6.24 -8.30 -13.91
C GLU A 171 -6.21 -6.81 -13.50
N THR A 172 -6.54 -6.52 -12.24
CA THR A 172 -6.34 -5.19 -11.64
C THR A 172 -5.06 -5.22 -10.83
N ALA A 173 -3.99 -4.70 -11.41
CA ALA A 173 -2.71 -4.58 -10.73
C ALA A 173 -2.73 -3.41 -9.74
N PHE A 174 -2.11 -3.59 -8.57
CA PHE A 174 -1.98 -2.52 -7.60
C PHE A 174 -0.61 -2.53 -6.93
N ALA A 175 -0.21 -1.38 -6.41
CA ALA A 175 0.96 -1.23 -5.57
C ALA A 175 0.65 -0.28 -4.40
N ALA A 176 1.05 -0.65 -3.20
CA ALA A 176 0.97 0.18 -2.01
C ALA A 176 2.38 0.52 -1.52
N THR A 177 2.58 1.72 -1.00
CA THR A 177 3.90 2.18 -0.56
C THR A 177 3.80 3.21 0.55
N TYR A 178 4.83 3.28 1.39
CA TYR A 178 4.99 4.38 2.34
C TYR A 178 5.31 5.70 1.64
N LEU A 179 4.98 6.82 2.27
CA LEU A 179 5.35 8.17 1.79
C LEU A 179 6.87 8.40 1.74
N SER A 180 7.65 7.65 2.52
CA SER A 180 9.11 7.71 2.50
C SER A 180 9.76 6.97 1.34
N THR A 181 9.00 6.18 0.59
CA THR A 181 9.48 5.44 -0.58
C THR A 181 9.47 6.37 -1.79
N THR A 182 10.57 6.36 -2.55
CA THR A 182 10.64 7.09 -3.81
C THR A 182 9.96 6.27 -4.91
N ILE A 183 9.08 6.93 -5.67
CA ILE A 183 8.45 6.36 -6.86
C ILE A 183 9.15 6.93 -8.08
N ALA A 184 9.65 6.07 -8.95
CA ALA A 184 10.12 6.43 -10.28
C ALA A 184 9.24 5.76 -11.33
N SER A 185 9.08 6.41 -12.49
CA SER A 185 8.36 5.85 -13.64
C SER A 185 9.29 5.91 -14.84
N GLU A 186 9.41 4.80 -15.54
CA GLU A 186 10.03 4.80 -16.87
C GLU A 186 9.15 5.56 -17.86
N ALA A 187 9.74 5.96 -18.99
CA ALA A 187 9.01 6.63 -20.05
C ALA A 187 7.95 5.70 -20.66
N ILE A 188 6.77 6.25 -20.93
CA ILE A 188 5.75 5.61 -21.76
C ILE A 188 6.06 6.00 -23.22
N THR A 189 6.30 5.00 -24.05
CA THR A 189 6.69 5.19 -25.46
C THR A 189 5.53 5.08 -26.43
N SER A 190 4.42 4.47 -26.00
CA SER A 190 3.18 4.35 -26.76
C SER A 190 1.99 4.16 -25.84
N GLY A 191 0.82 4.66 -26.25
CA GLY A 191 -0.42 4.51 -25.49
C GLY A 191 -0.48 5.38 -24.24
N ARG A 192 -1.23 4.92 -23.23
CA ARG A 192 -1.38 5.60 -21.94
C ARG A 192 -1.71 4.62 -20.83
N ARG A 193 -1.22 4.90 -19.64
CA ARG A 193 -1.57 4.24 -18.40
C ARG A 193 -2.64 5.03 -17.68
N VAL A 194 -3.62 4.34 -17.12
CA VAL A 194 -4.64 4.95 -16.27
C VAL A 194 -4.56 4.35 -14.88
N ALA A 195 -4.54 5.20 -13.85
CA ALA A 195 -4.41 4.74 -12.47
C ALA A 195 -5.29 5.55 -11.51
N LEU A 196 -5.87 4.87 -10.53
CA LEU A 196 -6.47 5.51 -9.35
C LEU A 196 -5.42 5.58 -8.25
N VAL A 197 -5.32 6.74 -7.61
CA VAL A 197 -4.36 6.98 -6.53
C VAL A 197 -5.14 7.21 -5.24
N TYR A 198 -4.92 6.34 -4.26
CA TYR A 198 -5.53 6.41 -2.94
C TYR A 198 -4.50 6.81 -1.90
N ARG A 199 -5.00 7.55 -0.91
CA ARG A 199 -4.30 7.88 0.32
C ARG A 199 -4.56 6.79 1.35
N LEU A 200 -3.50 6.29 1.97
CA LEU A 200 -3.58 5.40 3.14
C LEU A 200 -3.37 6.20 4.42
N TYR A 201 -4.31 6.11 5.34
CA TYR A 201 -4.25 6.81 6.62
C TYR A 201 -4.73 5.92 7.76
N CYS A 202 -4.24 6.21 8.97
CA CYS A 202 -4.63 5.48 10.17
C CYS A 202 -5.86 6.13 10.82
N VAL A 203 -6.80 5.31 11.28
CA VAL A 203 -8.04 5.78 11.93
C VAL A 203 -7.85 6.09 13.43
N ASP A 204 -6.91 5.40 14.09
CA ASP A 204 -6.69 5.49 15.54
C ASP A 204 -5.63 6.55 15.94
N GLY A 205 -5.18 7.39 15.00
CA GLY A 205 -4.22 8.48 15.25
C GLY A 205 -2.94 8.40 14.41
N PRO A 206 -2.05 9.40 14.55
CA PRO A 206 -0.85 9.52 13.72
C PRO A 206 0.13 8.38 14.00
N VAL A 207 0.54 7.71 12.93
CA VAL A 207 1.49 6.60 12.98
C VAL A 207 2.87 7.10 12.54
N ALA A 208 3.85 6.94 13.42
CA ALA A 208 5.25 6.96 13.01
C ALA A 208 5.55 5.64 12.27
N PRO A 209 6.23 5.66 11.11
CA PRO A 209 6.63 4.41 10.47
C PRO A 209 7.42 3.54 11.45
N PRO A 210 7.23 2.21 11.45
CA PRO A 210 7.95 1.32 12.34
C PRO A 210 9.44 1.49 12.08
N THR A 211 10.17 2.06 13.05
CA THR A 211 11.61 2.19 12.93
C THR A 211 12.22 0.88 13.36
N LEU A 212 12.59 0.06 12.38
CA LEU A 212 13.47 -1.09 12.58
C LEU A 212 14.72 -0.67 13.39
N GLU A 213 15.17 0.58 13.26
CA GLU A 213 16.23 1.18 14.07
C GLU A 213 15.89 1.29 15.56
N ALA A 214 14.67 1.66 15.94
CA ALA A 214 14.28 1.75 17.36
C ALA A 214 14.18 0.35 17.99
N ALA A 215 13.61 -0.61 17.27
CA ALA A 215 13.61 -2.01 17.68
C ALA A 215 15.06 -2.54 17.79
N THR A 216 15.89 -2.29 16.79
CA THR A 216 17.31 -2.70 16.77
C THR A 216 18.07 -2.08 17.93
N ALA A 217 17.92 -0.78 18.19
CA ALA A 217 18.55 -0.08 19.30
C ALA A 217 18.07 -0.63 20.65
N ALA A 218 16.77 -0.93 20.79
CA ALA A 218 16.22 -1.53 22.00
C ALA A 218 16.78 -2.94 22.25
N PHE A 219 16.88 -3.79 21.22
CA PHE A 219 17.52 -5.11 21.35
C PHE A 219 19.02 -5.03 21.61
N GLN A 220 19.73 -4.07 21.01
CA GLN A 220 21.14 -3.82 21.29
C GLN A 220 21.36 -3.39 22.75
N ALA A 221 20.51 -2.48 23.26
CA ALA A 221 20.55 -2.06 24.67
C ALA A 221 20.26 -3.22 25.62
N LEU A 222 19.29 -4.09 25.29
CA LEU A 222 19.01 -5.31 26.05
C LEU A 222 20.17 -6.31 26.03
N ALA A 223 20.87 -6.45 24.90
CA ALA A 223 22.03 -7.32 24.76
C ALA A 223 23.24 -6.82 25.57
N GLN A 224 23.35 -5.51 25.80
CA GLN A 224 24.42 -4.88 26.58
C GLN A 224 24.10 -4.75 28.08
N SER A 225 22.85 -5.01 28.48
CA SER A 225 22.42 -4.98 29.88
C SER A 225 22.95 -6.22 30.64
N PRO A 226 23.37 -6.10 31.91
CA PRO A 226 23.81 -7.24 32.71
C PRO A 226 22.70 -8.29 32.80
N ILE A 227 22.91 -9.42 32.12
CA ILE A 227 21.95 -10.52 32.03
C ILE A 227 21.90 -11.21 33.40
N GLU A 228 20.82 -11.01 34.15
CA GLU A 228 20.49 -11.89 35.27
C GLU A 228 20.21 -13.30 34.72
N GLY A 229 21.22 -14.18 34.79
CA GLY A 229 21.11 -15.65 34.95
C GLY A 229 20.33 -16.48 33.93
N ILE A 230 19.73 -15.92 32.88
CA ILE A 230 18.89 -16.67 31.94
C ILE A 230 19.62 -16.83 30.61
N GLN A 231 20.08 -18.04 30.31
CA GLN A 231 20.47 -18.41 28.95
C GLN A 231 19.23 -18.41 28.05
N ARG A 232 19.29 -17.70 26.93
CA ARG A 232 18.18 -17.56 25.99
C ARG A 232 18.57 -18.23 24.67
N LEU A 233 17.74 -19.16 24.20
CA LEU A 233 17.88 -19.81 22.90
C LEU A 233 16.81 -19.23 21.97
N GLY A 234 17.24 -18.64 20.85
CA GLY A 234 16.34 -18.25 19.77
C GLY A 234 16.05 -19.44 18.86
N LYS A 235 14.78 -19.78 18.64
CA LYS A 235 14.35 -20.75 17.63
C LYS A 235 13.57 -20.00 16.55
N GLY A 236 14.04 -20.07 15.31
CA GLY A 236 13.26 -19.58 14.16
C GLY A 236 11.98 -20.40 14.01
N ILE A 237 10.83 -19.75 14.11
CA ILE A 237 9.53 -20.38 13.87
C ILE A 237 9.18 -20.11 12.41
N ARG A 238 8.90 -21.15 11.64
CA ARG A 238 8.20 -21.00 10.35
C ARG A 238 6.72 -20.93 10.67
N SER A 239 6.07 -19.85 10.24
CA SER A 239 4.69 -19.52 10.58
C SER A 239 3.76 -20.76 10.54
N PRO A 240 3.04 -21.10 11.62
CA PRO A 240 2.03 -22.13 11.58
C PRO A 240 0.80 -21.62 10.81
N SER A 241 0.21 -22.48 9.99
CA SER A 241 -1.06 -22.24 9.31
C SER A 241 -2.15 -21.84 10.31
N SER A 242 -2.52 -20.55 10.29
CA SER A 242 -3.71 -19.82 10.78
C SER A 242 -4.57 -20.27 11.98
N HIS A 243 -4.33 -21.40 12.66
CA HIS A 243 -5.22 -21.91 13.71
C HIS A 243 -4.51 -22.34 15.01
N ASP A 244 -3.18 -22.40 15.05
CA ASP A 244 -2.48 -22.69 16.29
C ASP A 244 -2.08 -21.39 16.97
N ALA A 245 -2.84 -21.02 18.00
CA ALA A 245 -2.47 -19.95 18.91
C ALA A 245 -1.07 -20.22 19.49
N LEU A 246 -0.17 -19.25 19.34
CA LEU A 246 1.14 -19.27 19.99
C LEU A 246 0.93 -19.17 21.50
N SER A 247 0.82 -20.32 22.17
CA SER A 247 0.77 -20.41 23.63
C SER A 247 2.07 -20.96 24.18
N PHE A 248 2.44 -20.57 25.40
CA PHE A 248 3.61 -21.12 26.09
C PHE A 248 3.47 -22.65 26.31
N GLU A 249 2.25 -23.17 26.40
CA GLU A 249 1.96 -24.58 26.59
C GLU A 249 2.33 -25.45 25.36
N SER A 250 2.23 -24.90 24.14
CA SER A 250 2.64 -25.63 22.93
C SER A 250 4.17 -25.89 22.90
N TRP A 251 4.95 -25.10 23.64
CA TRP A 251 6.42 -25.22 23.69
C TRP A 251 6.91 -26.31 24.65
N VAL A 252 6.19 -26.56 25.75
CA VAL A 252 6.63 -27.49 26.80
C VAL A 252 6.49 -28.96 26.36
N SER A 253 5.52 -29.26 25.49
CA SER A 253 5.26 -30.64 25.02
C SER A 253 6.40 -31.26 24.18
N THR A 254 7.32 -30.44 23.66
CA THR A 254 8.42 -30.89 22.79
C THR A 254 9.68 -31.29 23.53
N TRP A 255 9.78 -31.01 24.82
CA TRP A 255 10.95 -31.34 25.64
C TRP A 255 10.59 -32.48 26.59
N ARG A 256 10.87 -33.72 26.18
CA ARG A 256 11.04 -34.83 27.11
C ARG A 256 12.50 -34.87 27.54
N TRP A 257 12.73 -34.79 28.85
CA TRP A 257 14.02 -35.11 29.46
C TRP A 257 14.38 -36.58 29.23
#